data_AF-A0A6S7JUP7-F1
#
_entry.id   AF-A0A6S7JUP7-F1
#
_cell.length_a   1.000
_cell.length_b   1.000
_cell.length_c   1.000
_cell.angle_alpha   90.00
_cell.angle_beta   90.00
_cell.angle_gamma   90.00
#
_symmetry.space_group_name_H-M   'P 1'
#
loop_
_entity.id
_entity.type
_entity.pdbx_description
1 polymer ?
#
loop_
_entity_poly.entity_id
_entity_poly.type
_entity_poly.pdbx_seq_one_letter_code
_entity_poly.pdbx_strand_id
1 'polypeptide(L)'
;MYEAAQLLKHQIKQCKGISIYPGSVNDIDQATAKNVVTGDLYLFLRWLITNDGVDVDAESDCSNDSDERKVLCLTQDVIHCTSHGRVNLGLVMSVHHLTGSKQCPFSILWAYCSCYSEIETVDTALARESLAKSECDGTVIPSNITPDTFIQFAADNNDINEETLDGKDTTHATTLVVYQQKPFGPMPRKEVLANHTKKKRSLTKVNSCDEILEC
;
A
#
# COMPACT_ATOMS: atom_id res chain seq x y z
N MET A 1 26.34 25.30 -3.07
CA MET A 1 25.14 24.85 -2.33
C MET A 1 23.82 25.21 -3.03
N TYR A 2 23.59 26.46 -3.45
CA TYR A 2 22.32 26.83 -4.10
C TYR A 2 22.02 26.05 -5.39
N GLU A 3 23.01 25.88 -6.27
CA GLU A 3 22.84 25.14 -7.53
C GLU A 3 22.55 23.65 -7.32
N ALA A 4 23.27 22.99 -6.39
CA ALA A 4 23.01 21.61 -6.01
C ALA A 4 21.59 21.40 -5.45
N ALA A 5 21.12 22.35 -4.62
CA ALA A 5 19.75 22.30 -4.10
C ALA A 5 18.70 22.49 -5.21
N GLN A 6 18.97 23.30 -6.23
CA GLN A 6 18.08 23.43 -7.39
C GLN A 6 18.04 22.16 -8.24
N LEU A 7 19.18 21.49 -8.45
CA LEU A 7 19.26 20.20 -9.15
C LEU A 7 18.46 19.12 -8.44
N LEU A 8 18.68 18.94 -7.12
CA LEU A 8 17.91 18.00 -6.30
C LEU A 8 16.41 18.30 -6.37
N LYS A 9 16.02 19.57 -6.21
CA LYS A 9 14.61 19.99 -6.31
C LYS A 9 14.00 19.66 -7.67
N HIS A 10 14.76 19.79 -8.76
CA HIS A 10 14.30 19.47 -10.10
C HIS A 10 14.08 17.95 -10.26
N GLN A 11 15.04 17.14 -9.85
CA GLN A 11 14.97 15.68 -9.92
C GLN A 11 13.83 15.11 -9.07
N ILE A 12 13.69 15.60 -7.83
CA ILE A 12 12.61 15.19 -6.93
C ILE A 12 11.23 15.46 -7.53
N LYS A 13 11.06 16.60 -8.22
CA LYS A 13 9.80 16.94 -8.90
C LYS A 13 9.49 16.02 -10.09
N GLN A 14 10.52 15.42 -10.68
CA GLN A 14 10.36 14.49 -11.79
C GLN A 14 10.07 13.06 -11.34
N CYS A 15 10.30 12.73 -10.06
CA CYS A 15 9.97 11.43 -9.50
C CYS A 15 8.47 11.13 -9.68
N LYS A 16 8.20 10.12 -10.50
CA LYS A 16 6.88 9.49 -10.56
C LYS A 16 6.95 8.35 -9.54
N GLY A 17 6.25 8.50 -8.42
CA GLY A 17 6.11 7.44 -7.42
C GLY A 17 5.55 6.15 -8.04
N ILE A 18 5.48 5.08 -7.25
CA ILE A 18 5.00 3.77 -7.71
C ILE A 18 3.56 3.92 -8.23
N SER A 19 3.28 3.36 -9.41
CA SER A 19 1.90 3.26 -9.88
C SER A 19 1.15 2.32 -8.96
N ILE A 20 0.21 2.87 -8.19
CA ILE A 20 -0.63 2.10 -7.26
C ILE A 20 -1.64 1.20 -8.01
N TYR A 21 -1.69 1.30 -9.36
CA TYR A 21 -2.62 0.54 -10.20
C TYR A 21 -1.96 -0.08 -11.43
N PRO A 22 -2.07 -1.42 -11.60
CA PRO A 22 -2.46 -2.39 -10.58
C PRO A 22 -1.34 -2.59 -9.55
N GLY A 23 -1.57 -2.25 -8.28
CA GLY A 23 -0.63 -2.54 -7.21
C GLY A 23 -0.47 -4.06 -7.00
N SER A 24 0.77 -4.53 -7.00
CA SER A 24 1.15 -5.90 -6.70
C SER A 24 1.91 -5.95 -5.38
N VAL A 25 1.83 -7.08 -4.66
CA VAL A 25 2.66 -7.31 -3.46
C VAL A 25 4.15 -7.25 -3.84
N ASN A 26 4.48 -7.65 -5.07
CA ASN A 26 5.84 -7.54 -5.61
C ASN A 26 6.31 -6.09 -5.80
N ASP A 27 5.40 -5.11 -5.83
CA ASP A 27 5.78 -3.70 -5.90
C ASP A 27 6.11 -3.13 -4.50
N ILE A 28 5.91 -3.94 -3.44
CA ILE A 28 6.19 -3.61 -2.04
C ILE A 28 7.47 -4.34 -1.61
N ASP A 29 8.58 -4.03 -2.28
CA ASP A 29 9.91 -4.53 -1.92
C ASP A 29 10.97 -3.42 -1.94
N GLN A 30 12.12 -3.71 -1.31
CA GLN A 30 13.22 -2.76 -1.16
C GLN A 30 13.87 -2.40 -2.51
N ALA A 31 13.87 -3.31 -3.48
CA ALA A 31 14.42 -3.06 -4.81
C ALA A 31 13.56 -2.07 -5.60
N THR A 32 12.25 -2.21 -5.52
CA THR A 32 11.25 -1.31 -6.11
C THR A 32 11.31 0.05 -5.45
N ALA A 33 11.46 0.10 -4.12
CA ALA A 33 11.71 1.32 -3.38
C ALA A 33 12.96 2.05 -3.89
N LYS A 34 14.08 1.35 -4.09
CA LYS A 34 15.33 1.93 -4.61
C LYS A 34 15.16 2.48 -6.03
N ASN A 35 14.42 1.79 -6.89
CA ASN A 35 14.16 2.22 -8.27
C ASN A 35 13.34 3.52 -8.38
N VAL A 36 12.55 3.86 -7.36
CA VAL A 36 11.72 5.08 -7.32
C VAL A 36 12.53 6.29 -6.88
N VAL A 37 13.65 6.05 -6.19
CA VAL A 37 14.50 7.07 -5.61
C VAL A 37 15.51 7.59 -6.64
N THR A 38 15.69 8.91 -6.70
CA THR A 38 16.77 9.54 -7.47
C THR A 38 18.12 9.29 -6.81
N GLY A 39 19.10 8.80 -7.57
CA GLY A 39 20.45 8.49 -7.08
C GLY A 39 21.11 9.63 -6.31
N ASP A 40 20.98 10.87 -6.77
CA ASP A 40 21.60 12.03 -6.09
C ASP A 40 20.97 12.31 -4.72
N LEU A 41 19.66 12.13 -4.57
CA LEU A 41 18.99 12.27 -3.27
C LEU A 41 19.36 11.13 -2.33
N TYR A 42 19.44 9.90 -2.87
CA TYR A 42 19.90 8.74 -2.11
C TYR A 42 21.32 8.94 -1.59
N LEU A 43 22.25 9.35 -2.45
CA LEU A 43 23.63 9.63 -2.08
C LEU A 43 23.73 10.75 -1.04
N PHE A 44 22.97 11.83 -1.23
CA PHE A 44 22.94 12.94 -0.29
C PHE A 44 22.48 12.50 1.11
N LEU A 45 21.39 11.73 1.20
CA LEU A 45 20.88 11.23 2.48
C LEU A 45 21.75 10.12 3.06
N ARG A 46 22.33 9.25 2.24
CA ARG A 46 23.33 8.27 2.66
C ARG A 46 24.52 8.96 3.31
N TRP A 47 25.08 9.97 2.68
CA TRP A 47 26.19 10.73 3.25
C TRP A 47 25.82 11.47 4.55
N LEU A 48 24.56 11.91 4.68
CA LEU A 48 24.08 12.57 5.90
C LEU A 48 23.90 11.59 7.08
N ILE A 49 23.49 10.34 6.79
CA ILE A 49 23.07 9.35 7.79
C ILE A 49 24.20 8.39 8.15
N THR A 50 25.05 8.04 7.17
CA THR A 50 26.19 7.15 7.34
C THR A 50 27.47 7.97 7.52
N ASN A 51 28.48 7.37 8.16
CA ASN A 51 29.82 7.96 8.22
C ASN A 51 30.65 7.59 6.97
N ASP A 52 29.99 7.25 5.86
CA ASP A 52 30.67 6.83 4.65
C ASP A 52 31.46 8.01 4.04
N GLY A 53 32.61 7.70 3.43
CA GLY A 53 33.43 8.70 2.73
C GLY A 53 32.74 9.28 1.48
N VAL A 54 33.32 10.33 0.90
CA VAL A 54 32.76 11.01 -0.28
C VAL A 54 32.88 10.15 -1.57
N ASP A 55 33.77 9.16 -1.60
CA ASP A 55 34.05 8.27 -2.74
C ASP A 55 33.12 7.04 -2.83
N VAL A 56 31.89 7.16 -2.33
CA VAL A 56 30.92 6.07 -2.39
C VAL A 56 30.28 6.01 -3.76
N ASP A 57 30.43 4.87 -4.45
CA ASP A 57 29.77 4.62 -5.73
C ASP A 57 28.24 4.67 -5.59
N ALA A 58 27.59 5.39 -6.50
CA ALA A 58 26.13 5.52 -6.59
C ALA A 58 25.38 4.18 -6.69
N GLU A 59 26.07 3.14 -7.17
CA GLU A 59 25.51 1.81 -7.39
C GLU A 59 25.66 0.89 -6.17
N SER A 60 26.48 1.26 -5.18
CA SER A 60 26.68 0.44 -3.98
C SER A 60 25.52 0.64 -2.99
N ASP A 61 25.10 -0.43 -2.34
CA ASP A 61 24.25 -0.35 -1.14
C ASP A 61 25.04 0.17 0.06
N CYS A 62 24.35 0.62 1.11
CA CYS A 62 24.96 0.89 2.41
C CYS A 62 25.60 -0.39 2.97
N SER A 63 26.67 -0.24 3.76
CA SER A 63 27.34 -1.38 4.41
C SER A 63 26.46 -2.12 5.43
N ASN A 64 25.40 -1.45 5.91
CA ASN A 64 24.48 -1.94 6.93
C ASN A 64 23.04 -1.84 6.41
N ASP A 65 22.30 -2.95 6.47
CA ASP A 65 20.89 -3.02 6.06
C ASP A 65 20.00 -2.06 6.89
N SER A 66 20.33 -1.83 8.17
CA SER A 66 19.58 -0.87 8.98
C SER A 66 19.75 0.57 8.48
N ASP A 67 20.91 0.92 7.95
CA ASP A 67 21.18 2.27 7.45
C ASP A 67 20.60 2.44 6.04
N GLU A 68 20.67 1.39 5.22
CA GLU A 68 19.98 1.33 3.92
C GLU A 68 18.48 1.61 4.08
N ARG A 69 17.82 0.95 5.05
CA ARG A 69 16.40 1.20 5.35
C ARG A 69 16.12 2.64 5.77
N LYS A 70 16.96 3.24 6.64
CA LYS A 70 16.79 4.64 7.06
C LYS A 70 16.92 5.61 5.89
N VAL A 71 17.93 5.41 5.05
CA VAL A 71 18.17 6.23 3.85
C VAL A 71 16.99 6.14 2.90
N LEU A 72 16.51 4.94 2.59
CA LEU A 72 15.35 4.74 1.71
C LEU A 72 14.07 5.35 2.30
N CYS A 73 13.79 5.15 3.60
CA CYS A 73 12.62 5.76 4.25
C CYS A 73 12.65 7.29 4.17
N LEU A 74 13.76 7.92 4.55
CA LEU A 74 13.87 9.38 4.50
C LEU A 74 13.82 9.93 3.07
N THR A 75 14.35 9.17 2.11
CA THR A 75 14.28 9.58 0.71
C THR A 75 12.84 9.55 0.20
N GLN A 76 12.10 8.49 0.55
CA GLN A 76 10.68 8.36 0.24
C GLN A 76 9.85 9.46 0.89
N ASP A 77 10.15 9.85 2.13
CA ASP A 77 9.50 10.96 2.84
C ASP A 77 9.72 12.31 2.14
N VAL A 78 10.96 12.59 1.71
CA VAL A 78 11.30 13.82 0.98
C VAL A 78 10.59 13.87 -0.37
N ILE A 79 10.56 12.75 -1.10
CA ILE A 79 9.81 12.65 -2.35
C ILE A 79 8.31 12.80 -2.10
N HIS A 80 7.78 12.22 -1.03
CA HIS A 80 6.37 12.34 -0.65
C HIS A 80 5.97 13.80 -0.38
N CYS A 81 6.72 14.48 0.48
CA CYS A 81 6.49 15.89 0.86
C CYS A 81 6.43 16.82 -0.34
N THR A 82 7.19 16.51 -1.39
CA THR A 82 7.30 17.34 -2.60
C THR A 82 6.37 16.89 -3.72
N SER A 83 5.99 15.62 -3.76
CA SER A 83 5.14 15.01 -4.79
C SER A 83 3.64 14.96 -4.44
N HIS A 84 3.27 15.45 -3.26
CA HIS A 84 1.89 15.47 -2.74
C HIS A 84 1.29 14.05 -2.62
N GLY A 85 1.91 13.18 -1.82
CA GLY A 85 1.22 11.98 -1.33
C GLY A 85 1.58 10.62 -1.97
N ARG A 86 2.64 10.54 -2.78
CA ARG A 86 2.81 9.41 -3.72
C ARG A 86 3.60 8.18 -3.23
N VAL A 87 4.07 8.13 -1.98
CA VAL A 87 5.13 7.16 -1.63
C VAL A 87 4.90 6.32 -0.35
N ASN A 88 4.14 6.78 0.66
CA ASN A 88 4.02 6.04 1.93
C ASN A 88 2.61 5.49 2.19
N LEU A 89 2.17 4.58 1.33
CA LEU A 89 0.84 3.98 1.44
C LEU A 89 0.83 2.75 2.38
N GLY A 90 1.93 1.99 2.43
CA GLY A 90 2.01 0.71 3.14
C GLY A 90 1.83 0.83 4.66
N LEU A 91 2.63 1.70 5.32
CA LEU A 91 2.55 1.91 6.77
C LEU A 91 1.14 2.36 7.20
N VAL A 92 0.56 3.27 6.42
CA VAL A 92 -0.79 3.80 6.64
C VAL A 92 -1.84 2.71 6.57
N MET A 93 -1.81 1.88 5.52
CA MET A 93 -2.75 0.78 5.34
C MET A 93 -2.61 -0.25 6.47
N SER A 94 -1.38 -0.56 6.91
CA SER A 94 -1.16 -1.47 8.04
C SER A 94 -1.74 -0.94 9.35
N VAL A 95 -1.51 0.33 9.67
CA VAL A 95 -2.09 0.95 10.89
C VAL A 95 -3.61 1.01 10.81
N HIS A 96 -4.18 1.36 9.65
CA HIS A 96 -5.63 1.36 9.43
C HIS A 96 -6.22 -0.04 9.64
N HIS A 97 -5.59 -1.07 9.07
CA HIS A 97 -6.03 -2.47 9.20
C HIS A 97 -5.96 -2.97 10.64
N LEU A 98 -4.89 -2.61 11.38
CA LEU A 98 -4.71 -3.01 12.78
C LEU A 98 -5.67 -2.31 13.75
N THR A 99 -6.06 -1.07 13.46
CA THR A 99 -6.82 -0.24 14.41
C THR A 99 -8.32 -0.18 14.11
N GLY A 100 -8.74 -0.40 12.86
CA GLY A 100 -10.14 -0.34 12.43
C GLY A 100 -10.84 1.00 12.68
N SER A 101 -10.10 2.02 13.14
CA SER A 101 -10.63 3.30 13.63
C SER A 101 -10.26 4.42 12.68
N LYS A 102 -11.19 5.34 12.41
CA LYS A 102 -10.92 6.57 11.64
C LYS A 102 -10.04 7.56 12.42
N GLN A 103 -10.04 7.48 13.75
CA GLN A 103 -9.38 8.45 14.64
C GLN A 103 -7.94 8.04 15.01
N CYS A 104 -7.63 6.74 15.09
CA CYS A 104 -6.30 6.27 15.47
C CYS A 104 -5.21 6.57 14.43
N PRO A 105 -5.48 6.48 13.10
CA PRO A 105 -4.58 7.02 12.09
C PRO A 105 -4.35 8.52 12.31
N PHE A 106 -5.34 9.26 12.79
CA PHE A 106 -5.27 10.72 12.87
C PHE A 106 -4.21 11.27 13.83
N SER A 107 -3.79 10.56 14.88
CA SER A 107 -2.80 11.09 15.84
C SER A 107 -1.37 10.61 15.59
N ILE A 108 -1.20 9.36 15.16
CA ILE A 108 0.14 8.75 14.93
C ILE A 108 0.64 9.07 13.51
N LEU A 109 -0.26 9.21 12.54
CA LEU A 109 0.06 9.27 11.11
C LEU A 109 0.39 10.68 10.60
N TRP A 110 -0.10 11.73 11.26
CA TRP A 110 0.14 13.13 10.88
C TRP A 110 1.62 13.53 10.94
N ALA A 111 2.44 12.81 11.70
CA ALA A 111 3.87 13.06 11.81
C ALA A 111 4.70 12.43 10.68
N TYR A 112 4.17 11.45 9.93
CA TYR A 112 4.99 10.63 9.02
C TYR A 112 4.34 10.22 7.69
N CYS A 113 3.04 10.40 7.46
CA CYS A 113 2.38 9.74 6.33
C CYS A 113 1.15 10.47 5.76
N SER A 114 0.74 10.01 4.57
CA SER A 114 -0.39 10.45 3.73
C SER A 114 -1.70 10.79 4.47
N CYS A 115 -2.47 11.72 3.90
CA CYS A 115 -3.81 12.06 4.38
C CYS A 115 -4.75 10.84 4.26
N TYR A 116 -5.65 10.64 5.23
CA TYR A 116 -6.69 9.60 5.23
C TYR A 116 -7.44 9.49 3.88
N SER A 117 -7.65 10.62 3.21
CA SER A 117 -8.27 10.68 1.88
C SER A 117 -7.54 9.90 0.77
N GLU A 118 -6.23 9.65 0.92
CA GLU A 118 -5.46 8.82 0.01
C GLU A 118 -5.73 7.33 0.22
N ILE A 119 -5.97 6.92 1.47
CA ILE A 119 -6.39 5.55 1.83
C ILE A 119 -7.75 5.28 1.20
N GLU A 120 -8.73 6.17 1.42
CA GLU A 120 -10.07 6.02 0.84
C GLU A 120 -10.02 5.91 -0.67
N THR A 121 -9.10 6.66 -1.31
CA THR A 121 -8.89 6.58 -2.74
C THR A 121 -8.44 5.19 -3.17
N VAL A 122 -7.53 4.59 -2.40
CA VAL A 122 -6.98 3.28 -2.69
C VAL A 122 -8.00 2.18 -2.45
N ASP A 123 -8.64 2.18 -1.28
CA ASP A 123 -9.68 1.22 -0.91
C ASP A 123 -10.84 1.28 -1.90
N THR A 124 -11.27 2.49 -2.29
CA THR A 124 -12.31 2.66 -3.31
C THR A 124 -11.89 2.07 -4.65
N ALA A 125 -10.65 2.30 -5.09
CA ALA A 125 -10.22 1.76 -6.37
C ALA A 125 -10.02 0.23 -6.33
N LEU A 126 -9.57 -0.35 -5.21
CA LEU A 126 -9.56 -1.81 -4.99
C LEU A 126 -10.98 -2.40 -5.01
N ALA A 127 -11.93 -1.73 -4.36
CA ALA A 127 -13.33 -2.14 -4.36
C ALA A 127 -13.95 -2.04 -5.77
N ARG A 128 -13.65 -0.98 -6.53
CA ARG A 128 -14.09 -0.84 -7.93
C ARG A 128 -13.54 -1.93 -8.83
N GLU A 129 -12.28 -2.31 -8.63
CA GLU A 129 -11.67 -3.43 -9.36
C GLU A 129 -12.38 -4.74 -9.03
N SER A 130 -12.69 -4.98 -7.76
CA SER A 130 -13.40 -6.19 -7.31
C SER A 130 -14.83 -6.25 -7.86
N LEU A 131 -15.54 -5.12 -7.91
CA LEU A 131 -16.87 -5.03 -8.53
C LEU A 131 -16.80 -5.27 -10.04
N ALA A 132 -15.85 -4.66 -10.75
CA ALA A 132 -15.69 -4.87 -12.19
C ALA A 132 -15.40 -6.34 -12.52
N LYS A 133 -14.57 -7.02 -11.70
CA LYS A 133 -14.35 -8.47 -11.80
C LYS A 133 -15.63 -9.27 -11.57
N SER A 134 -16.41 -8.90 -10.54
CA SER A 134 -17.68 -9.56 -10.26
C SER A 134 -18.71 -9.38 -11.36
N GLU A 135 -18.70 -8.28 -12.10
CA GLU A 135 -19.60 -8.08 -13.25
C GLU A 135 -19.25 -8.99 -14.43
N CYS A 136 -17.96 -9.30 -14.62
CA CYS A 136 -17.51 -10.23 -15.66
C CYS A 136 -17.76 -11.70 -15.28
N ASP A 137 -17.40 -12.10 -14.06
CA ASP A 137 -17.42 -13.51 -13.64
C ASP A 137 -18.69 -13.91 -12.87
N GLY A 138 -19.58 -12.95 -12.60
CA GLY A 138 -20.78 -13.13 -11.77
C GLY A 138 -20.51 -13.22 -10.26
N THR A 139 -19.24 -13.27 -9.85
CA THR A 139 -18.80 -13.29 -8.44
C THR A 139 -17.38 -12.75 -8.29
N VAL A 140 -16.99 -12.35 -7.07
CA VAL A 140 -15.62 -11.94 -6.78
C VAL A 140 -14.74 -13.18 -6.61
N ILE A 141 -13.92 -13.46 -7.61
CA ILE A 141 -12.87 -14.48 -7.52
C ILE A 141 -11.56 -13.82 -7.06
N PRO A 142 -10.98 -14.24 -5.91
CA PRO A 142 -9.68 -13.76 -5.47
C PRO A 142 -8.61 -13.89 -6.56
N SER A 143 -7.81 -12.84 -6.77
CA SER A 143 -6.83 -12.78 -7.88
C SER A 143 -5.71 -13.82 -7.82
N ASN A 144 -5.56 -14.51 -6.69
CA ASN A 144 -4.63 -15.61 -6.48
C ASN A 144 -5.23 -16.99 -6.81
N ILE A 145 -6.50 -17.04 -7.21
CA ILE A 145 -7.17 -18.25 -7.70
C ILE A 145 -7.17 -18.22 -9.22
N THR A 146 -6.59 -19.25 -9.82
CA THR A 146 -6.55 -19.47 -11.25
C THR A 146 -7.88 -20.08 -11.70
N PRO A 147 -8.55 -19.54 -12.73
CA PRO A 147 -9.72 -20.18 -13.33
C PRO A 147 -9.42 -21.60 -13.82
N ASP A 148 -10.47 -22.41 -13.95
CA ASP A 148 -10.42 -23.78 -14.52
C ASP A 148 -9.46 -24.76 -13.83
N THR A 149 -9.00 -24.43 -12.61
CA THR A 149 -8.10 -25.27 -11.82
C THR A 149 -8.84 -25.77 -10.59
N PHE A 150 -8.58 -27.04 -10.24
CA PHE A 150 -9.17 -27.66 -9.06
C PHE A 150 -8.81 -26.89 -7.78
N ILE A 151 -9.83 -26.59 -6.97
CA ILE A 151 -9.70 -25.91 -5.68
C ILE A 151 -10.27 -26.79 -4.57
N GLN A 152 -9.68 -26.70 -3.39
CA GLN A 152 -10.14 -27.36 -2.18
C GLN A 152 -10.51 -26.32 -1.14
N PHE A 153 -11.55 -26.60 -0.37
CA PHE A 153 -12.01 -25.74 0.70
C PHE A 153 -11.88 -26.48 2.03
N ALA A 154 -11.34 -25.81 3.04
CA ALA A 154 -11.51 -26.21 4.43
C ALA A 154 -12.37 -25.14 5.10
N ALA A 155 -13.52 -25.55 5.62
CA ALA A 155 -14.38 -24.71 6.44
C ALA A 155 -14.20 -25.15 7.89
N ASP A 156 -14.05 -24.19 8.79
CA ASP A 156 -14.02 -24.43 10.22
C ASP A 156 -14.83 -23.36 10.95
N ASN A 157 -15.41 -23.73 12.08
CA ASN A 157 -16.08 -22.77 12.95
C ASN A 157 -15.06 -22.21 13.93
N ASN A 158 -14.93 -20.89 13.91
CA ASN A 158 -14.10 -20.14 14.82
C ASN A 158 -15.01 -19.54 15.89
N ASP A 159 -15.12 -20.29 16.98
CA ASP A 159 -15.90 -19.89 18.14
C ASP A 159 -14.95 -19.26 19.17
N ILE A 160 -15.03 -17.93 19.30
CA ILE A 160 -14.17 -17.15 20.19
C ILE A 160 -14.97 -16.74 21.43
N ASN A 161 -14.33 -16.81 22.59
CA ASN A 161 -14.91 -16.50 23.90
C ASN A 161 -16.11 -17.41 24.28
N GLU A 162 -16.12 -18.69 23.89
CA GLU A 162 -17.24 -19.59 24.23
C GLU A 162 -17.43 -19.81 25.73
N GLU A 163 -16.35 -19.77 26.52
CA GLU A 163 -16.40 -20.02 27.96
C GLU A 163 -16.79 -18.76 28.75
N THR A 164 -17.99 -18.22 28.50
CA THR A 164 -18.61 -17.19 29.34
C THR A 164 -19.69 -17.81 30.25
N LEU A 165 -19.77 -17.33 31.50
CA LEU A 165 -20.71 -17.85 32.50
C LEU A 165 -22.19 -17.60 32.13
N ASP A 166 -22.46 -16.61 31.28
CA ASP A 166 -23.80 -16.23 30.85
C ASP A 166 -24.07 -16.49 29.36
N GLY A 167 -23.09 -17.05 28.63
CA GLY A 167 -23.20 -17.34 27.20
C GLY A 167 -23.32 -16.09 26.32
N LYS A 168 -22.95 -14.91 26.82
CA LYS A 168 -22.96 -13.66 26.05
C LYS A 168 -21.56 -13.30 25.55
N ASP A 169 -21.53 -12.37 24.60
CA ASP A 169 -20.31 -11.83 23.98
C ASP A 169 -19.40 -12.91 23.35
N THR A 170 -20.00 -14.02 22.94
CA THR A 170 -19.36 -15.06 22.12
C THR A 170 -19.34 -14.60 20.66
N THR A 171 -18.28 -14.95 19.94
CA THR A 171 -18.20 -14.72 18.49
C THR A 171 -18.23 -16.06 17.79
N HIS A 172 -19.28 -16.29 17.01
CA HIS A 172 -19.42 -17.46 16.15
C HIS A 172 -19.14 -17.06 14.71
N ALA A 173 -18.00 -17.46 14.16
CA ALA A 173 -17.61 -17.11 12.80
C ALA A 173 -17.13 -18.34 12.04
N THR A 174 -17.74 -18.65 10.89
CA THR A 174 -17.18 -19.70 10.01
C THR A 174 -16.04 -19.12 9.18
N THR A 175 -14.85 -19.70 9.32
CA THR A 175 -13.68 -19.36 8.51
C THR A 175 -13.56 -20.36 7.37
N LEU A 176 -13.32 -19.86 6.15
CA LEU A 176 -13.08 -20.69 4.97
C LEU A 176 -11.66 -20.44 4.45
N VAL A 177 -10.89 -21.51 4.30
CA VAL A 177 -9.58 -21.49 3.66
C VAL A 177 -9.69 -22.15 2.29
N VAL A 178 -9.22 -21.46 1.25
CA VAL A 178 -9.22 -21.95 -0.12
C VAL A 178 -7.80 -22.35 -0.51
N TYR A 179 -7.63 -23.59 -0.91
CA TYR A 179 -6.36 -24.13 -1.40
C TYR A 179 -6.46 -24.38 -2.91
N GLN A 180 -5.44 -23.93 -3.64
CA GLN A 180 -5.26 -24.25 -5.04
C GLN A 180 -3.81 -24.66 -5.26
N GLN A 181 -3.58 -25.79 -5.92
CA GLN A 181 -2.22 -26.14 -6.33
C GLN A 181 -1.71 -25.11 -7.33
N LYS A 182 -0.46 -24.67 -7.14
CA LYS A 182 0.15 -23.70 -8.04
C LYS A 182 0.16 -24.28 -9.47
N PRO A 183 -0.44 -23.59 -10.46
CA PRO A 183 -0.42 -24.07 -11.84
C PRO A 183 1.03 -24.14 -12.36
N PHE A 184 1.29 -25.12 -13.23
CA PHE A 184 2.58 -25.23 -13.90
C PHE A 184 2.73 -24.12 -14.94
N GLY A 185 3.76 -23.29 -14.81
CA GLY A 185 4.05 -22.19 -15.72
C GLY A 185 4.05 -20.82 -15.05
N PRO A 186 4.28 -19.74 -15.83
CA PRO A 186 4.19 -18.38 -15.32
C PRO A 186 2.74 -18.06 -14.92
N MET A 187 2.56 -17.31 -13.83
CA MET A 187 1.22 -16.86 -13.46
C MET A 187 0.63 -16.01 -14.58
N PRO A 188 -0.67 -16.13 -14.88
CA PRO A 188 -1.33 -15.28 -15.84
C PRO A 188 -1.17 -13.80 -15.43
N ARG A 189 -1.04 -12.92 -16.42
CA ARG A 189 -0.89 -11.49 -16.18
C ARG A 189 -2.16 -10.98 -15.50
N LYS A 190 -2.01 -10.18 -14.43
CA LYS A 190 -3.15 -9.52 -13.79
C LYS A 190 -3.82 -8.58 -14.78
N GLU A 191 -5.04 -8.89 -15.17
CA GLU A 191 -5.90 -7.97 -15.91
C GLU A 191 -6.53 -6.95 -14.97
N VAL A 192 -6.64 -5.73 -15.47
CA VAL A 192 -7.23 -4.59 -14.75
C VAL A 192 -8.50 -4.21 -15.49
N LEU A 193 -9.64 -4.44 -14.85
CA LEU A 193 -10.94 -4.25 -15.49
C LEU A 193 -11.55 -2.89 -15.17
N ALA A 194 -11.26 -2.33 -13.99
CA ALA A 194 -11.80 -1.03 -13.63
C ALA A 194 -10.96 0.13 -14.20
N ASN A 195 -11.65 1.23 -14.55
CA ASN A 195 -10.99 2.47 -14.94
C ASN A 195 -10.46 3.23 -13.71
N HIS A 196 -9.14 3.15 -13.53
CA HIS A 196 -8.37 3.81 -12.45
C HIS A 196 -7.74 5.15 -12.84
N THR A 197 -8.06 5.70 -14.02
CA THR A 197 -7.47 6.98 -14.49
C THR A 197 -7.81 8.16 -13.57
N LYS A 198 -8.90 8.05 -12.80
CA LYS A 198 -9.35 9.08 -11.84
C LYS A 198 -9.36 8.52 -10.42
N LYS A 199 -8.69 9.23 -9.51
CA LYS A 199 -8.79 9.04 -8.06
C LYS A 199 -10.22 9.35 -7.60
N LYS A 200 -10.87 8.41 -6.90
CA LYS A 200 -12.19 8.58 -6.27
C LYS A 200 -12.12 8.05 -4.85
N ARG A 201 -12.75 8.75 -3.90
CA ARG A 201 -12.76 8.38 -2.46
C ARG A 201 -14.00 7.58 -2.03
N SER A 202 -14.96 7.39 -2.92
CA SER A 202 -16.16 6.59 -2.65
C SER A 202 -16.67 5.91 -3.93
N LEU A 203 -17.35 4.78 -3.73
CA LEU A 203 -18.03 4.02 -4.79
C LEU A 203 -19.28 4.75 -5.28
N THR A 204 -20.00 5.38 -4.35
CA THR A 204 -21.19 6.19 -4.61
C THR A 204 -20.82 7.66 -4.72
N LYS A 205 -21.43 8.38 -5.66
CA LYS A 205 -21.45 9.85 -5.59
C LYS A 205 -22.43 10.22 -4.48
N VAL A 206 -21.93 10.52 -3.29
CA VAL A 206 -22.74 11.19 -2.27
C VAL A 206 -23.00 12.60 -2.79
N ASN A 207 -24.27 12.97 -2.93
CA ASN A 207 -24.63 14.36 -3.21
C ASN A 207 -24.22 15.20 -2.00
N SER A 208 -23.64 16.38 -2.22
CA SER A 208 -23.04 17.24 -1.20
C SER A 208 -24.02 17.81 -0.14
N CYS A 209 -25.25 17.28 -0.03
CA CYS A 209 -26.27 17.74 0.90
C CYS A 209 -26.41 16.88 2.16
N ASP A 210 -25.82 15.68 2.22
CA ASP A 210 -26.08 14.74 3.33
C ASP A 210 -25.03 14.80 4.46
N GLU A 211 -23.97 15.61 4.34
CA GLU A 211 -22.89 15.69 5.36
C GLU A 211 -23.22 16.56 6.59
N ILE A 212 -24.43 17.16 6.71
CA ILE A 212 -24.73 18.09 7.81
C ILE A 212 -25.58 17.47 8.95
N LEU A 213 -25.98 16.22 8.87
CA LEU A 213 -26.82 15.59 9.90
C LEU A 213 -26.22 14.28 10.39
N GLU A 214 -25.12 14.34 11.13
CA GLU A 214 -24.80 13.43 12.24
C GLU A 214 -23.50 13.90 12.91
N CYS A 215 -23.66 14.73 13.95
CA CYS A 215 -22.67 14.99 14.99
C CYS A 215 -23.01 14.14 16.21
#